data_AF-A0A8H7ZI96-F1
#
_entry.id   AF-A0A8H7ZI96-F1
#
_cell.length_a   1.000
_cell.length_b   1.000
_cell.length_c   1.000
_cell.angle_alpha   90.00
_cell.angle_beta   90.00
_cell.angle_gamma   90.00
#
_symmetry.space_group_name_H-M   'P 1'
#
loop_
_entity.id
_entity.type
_entity.pdbx_description
1 polymer ?
#
loop_
_entity_poly.entity_id
_entity_poly.type
_entity_poly.pdbx_seq_one_letter_code
_entity_poly.pdbx_strand_id
1 'polypeptide(L)'
;MPSRQSDIPSALIGVSHLVIDPVKGKVTISEEAAKKLTPESVDYLPSWSKNEKYEPYEFQEHHDNALKADKNLPNLFPKDKNVEVTTISPKLGTEIKGVQLSDLNDAGKDEVALLASQRGVLVFRDQDLIAKGPDFLTKYVRHYGDLHIHPTSGAPQGHPDIHSVLTGNSKEDPFEKRNRLVGFHSDVSYELNPTGVSFLAVTSIPKTGGGDTVFADNIEAYNRLSPIFQEKLKDLYAVHSGVDQANYAVLKGGVVKRHPVENIHPVVRTTPSGQKVLYVNTGFTRKIVDLKTEESEYLLKFLLDHINNGHDFQIRVNWQPGTVVIFDNRVVSHSAILDFDTTDSRLIIRAAARAERPVHDLKDLNKPDKNLVFEGPEYFGGR
;
A
#
# COMPACT_ATOMS: atom_id res chain seq x y z
N MET A 1 15.23 11.43 21.30
CA MET A 1 14.84 11.46 19.87
C MET A 1 15.57 12.60 19.17
N PRO A 2 16.55 12.34 18.31
CA PRO A 2 16.95 13.32 17.30
C PRO A 2 15.76 13.54 16.36
N SER A 3 15.55 14.79 15.94
CA SER A 3 14.38 15.32 15.22
C SER A 3 13.71 14.35 14.24
N ARG A 4 12.41 14.10 14.46
CA ARG A 4 11.44 13.44 13.54
C ARG A 4 11.19 14.21 12.23
N GLN A 5 12.14 15.02 11.76
CA GLN A 5 12.07 15.64 10.44
C GLN A 5 12.91 14.82 9.48
N SER A 6 12.32 13.72 9.01
CA SER A 6 12.82 13.13 7.78
C SER A 6 12.43 14.10 6.66
N ASP A 7 13.39 14.89 6.14
CA ASP A 7 13.30 15.65 4.87
C ASP A 7 13.02 14.67 3.71
N ILE A 8 11.78 14.18 3.55
CA ILE A 8 11.42 13.29 2.43
C ILE A 8 11.38 14.17 1.17
N PRO A 9 12.19 13.88 0.14
CA PRO A 9 12.30 14.70 -1.05
C PRO A 9 10.97 14.95 -1.76
N SER A 10 10.80 16.15 -2.36
CA SER A 10 9.56 16.47 -3.09
C SER A 10 9.29 15.53 -4.27
N ALA A 11 10.33 14.93 -4.84
CA ALA A 11 10.27 13.98 -5.95
C ALA A 11 9.41 12.75 -5.65
N LEU A 12 9.31 12.32 -4.39
CA LEU A 12 8.48 11.18 -3.97
C LEU A 12 6.97 11.48 -4.02
N ILE A 13 6.56 12.75 -4.15
CA ILE A 13 5.21 13.18 -3.72
C ILE A 13 4.53 14.14 -4.72
N GLY A 14 5.13 14.43 -5.87
CA GLY A 14 4.42 14.98 -7.06
C GLY A 14 3.68 16.31 -6.86
N VAL A 15 4.08 17.12 -5.88
CA VAL A 15 3.33 18.32 -5.44
C VAL A 15 3.47 19.52 -6.39
N SER A 16 4.41 19.49 -7.34
CA SER A 16 4.67 20.60 -8.29
C SER A 16 3.57 20.80 -9.35
N HIS A 17 2.51 20.00 -9.33
CA HIS A 17 1.51 19.95 -10.40
C HIS A 17 0.15 20.56 -10.04
N LEU A 18 -0.03 21.07 -8.82
CA LEU A 18 -1.36 21.36 -8.29
C LEU A 18 -1.85 22.78 -8.62
N VAL A 19 -3.10 22.90 -9.04
CA VAL A 19 -3.80 24.16 -9.29
C VAL A 19 -5.06 24.20 -8.44
N ILE A 20 -5.34 25.37 -7.85
CA ILE A 20 -6.54 25.60 -7.04
C ILE A 20 -7.55 26.32 -7.92
N ASP A 21 -8.75 25.75 -8.08
CA ASP A 21 -9.91 26.47 -8.60
C ASP A 21 -10.30 27.57 -7.59
N PRO A 22 -10.14 28.86 -7.92
CA PRO A 22 -10.34 29.95 -6.98
C PRO A 22 -11.81 30.15 -6.58
N VAL A 23 -12.76 29.59 -7.34
CA VAL A 23 -14.21 29.73 -7.09
C VAL A 23 -14.73 28.57 -6.25
N LYS A 24 -14.22 27.35 -6.48
CA LYS A 24 -14.72 26.12 -5.82
C LYS A 24 -13.82 25.59 -4.71
N GLY A 25 -12.60 26.12 -4.56
CA GLY A 25 -11.60 25.62 -3.60
C GLY A 25 -11.14 24.19 -3.86
N LYS A 26 -11.45 23.65 -5.06
CA LYS A 26 -11.06 22.31 -5.52
C LYS A 26 -9.61 22.38 -6.00
N VAL A 27 -8.77 21.47 -5.52
CA VAL A 27 -7.40 21.31 -6.00
C VAL A 27 -7.36 20.20 -7.04
N THR A 28 -6.73 20.45 -8.18
CA THR A 28 -6.53 19.50 -9.28
C THR A 28 -5.10 19.59 -9.79
N ILE A 29 -4.73 18.76 -10.77
CA ILE A 29 -3.46 18.97 -11.48
C ILE A 29 -3.58 20.05 -12.57
N SER A 30 -2.47 20.68 -12.95
CA SER A 30 -2.39 21.66 -14.03
C SER A 30 -2.59 21.00 -15.39
N GLU A 31 -3.14 21.74 -16.35
CA GLU A 31 -3.31 21.23 -17.72
C GLU A 31 -1.99 20.83 -18.36
N GLU A 32 -0.91 21.56 -18.06
CA GLU A 32 0.43 21.26 -18.58
C GLU A 32 0.94 19.91 -18.06
N ALA A 33 0.77 19.64 -16.76
CA ALA A 33 1.13 18.36 -16.17
C ALA A 33 0.23 17.23 -16.70
N ALA A 34 -1.07 17.49 -16.87
CA ALA A 34 -2.03 16.53 -17.41
C ALA A 34 -1.69 16.10 -18.84
N LYS A 35 -1.24 17.04 -19.70
CA LYS A 35 -0.84 16.76 -21.09
C LYS A 35 0.38 15.85 -21.22
N LYS A 36 1.19 15.69 -20.16
CA LYS A 36 2.33 14.77 -20.14
C LYS A 36 1.94 13.33 -19.80
N LEU A 37 0.70 13.12 -19.32
CA LEU A 37 0.18 11.81 -18.96
C LEU A 37 -0.51 11.15 -20.16
N THR A 38 -0.72 9.83 -20.07
CA THR A 38 -1.44 9.07 -21.09
C THR A 38 -2.94 9.40 -21.08
N PRO A 39 -3.66 9.30 -22.21
CA PRO A 39 -5.10 9.58 -22.25
C PRO A 39 -5.93 8.77 -21.25
N GLU A 40 -5.57 7.51 -21.01
CA GLU A 40 -6.23 6.62 -20.04
C GLU A 40 -6.09 7.10 -18.59
N SER A 41 -5.16 8.01 -18.31
CA SER A 41 -4.95 8.59 -16.97
C SER A 41 -5.94 9.68 -16.60
N VAL A 42 -6.64 10.29 -17.59
CA VAL A 42 -7.40 11.52 -17.39
C VAL A 42 -8.54 11.35 -16.38
N ASP A 43 -9.25 10.23 -16.45
CA ASP A 43 -10.35 9.94 -15.53
C ASP A 43 -9.87 9.61 -14.10
N TYR A 44 -8.57 9.42 -13.92
CA TYR A 44 -7.95 9.07 -12.64
C TYR A 44 -7.09 10.19 -12.05
N LEU A 45 -7.16 11.40 -12.60
CA LEU A 45 -6.38 12.52 -12.08
C LEU A 45 -6.80 12.88 -10.65
N PRO A 46 -5.84 13.10 -9.74
CA PRO A 46 -6.16 13.41 -8.35
C PRO A 46 -6.85 14.77 -8.24
N SER A 47 -7.88 14.81 -7.42
CA SER A 47 -8.53 16.03 -6.95
C SER A 47 -8.98 15.91 -5.51
N TRP A 48 -9.16 17.04 -4.83
CA TRP A 48 -9.77 17.09 -3.50
C TRP A 48 -10.37 18.46 -3.22
N SER A 49 -11.27 18.50 -2.25
CA SER A 49 -11.73 19.75 -1.63
C SER A 49 -11.02 19.99 -0.32
N LYS A 50 -10.71 21.25 0.01
CA LYS A 50 -10.16 21.62 1.34
C LYS A 50 -11.10 21.27 2.49
N ASN A 51 -12.41 21.19 2.22
CA ASN A 51 -13.44 20.88 3.21
C ASN A 51 -13.81 19.39 3.23
N GLU A 52 -13.17 18.56 2.40
CA GLU A 52 -13.41 17.12 2.37
C GLU A 52 -12.84 16.50 3.66
N LYS A 53 -13.75 15.98 4.50
CA LYS A 53 -13.42 15.34 5.77
C LYS A 53 -14.16 14.01 5.91
N TYR A 54 -13.47 13.04 6.47
CA TYR A 54 -13.97 11.71 6.81
C TYR A 54 -13.68 11.44 8.27
N GLU A 55 -14.61 10.78 8.92
CA GLU A 55 -14.40 10.26 10.27
C GLU A 55 -13.32 9.17 10.27
N PRO A 56 -12.60 9.00 11.39
CA PRO A 56 -11.82 7.80 11.65
C PRO A 56 -12.65 6.54 11.41
N TYR A 57 -12.03 5.51 10.84
CA TYR A 57 -12.76 4.26 10.61
C TYR A 57 -13.19 3.62 11.93
N GLU A 58 -14.41 3.09 11.96
CA GLU A 58 -14.84 2.20 13.02
C GLU A 58 -14.39 0.76 12.72
N PHE A 59 -14.38 -0.05 13.76
CA PHE A 59 -14.14 -1.49 13.64
C PHE A 59 -15.17 -2.12 12.71
N GLN A 60 -14.70 -3.03 11.86
CA GLN A 60 -15.56 -3.86 11.05
C GLN A 60 -15.06 -5.30 11.04
N GLU A 61 -16.02 -6.22 11.06
CA GLU A 61 -15.74 -7.62 10.78
C GLU A 61 -15.33 -7.78 9.31
N HIS A 62 -14.37 -8.67 9.08
CA HIS A 62 -13.91 -9.02 7.75
C HIS A 62 -13.95 -10.53 7.55
N HIS A 63 -14.45 -10.95 6.39
CA HIS A 63 -14.46 -12.35 5.98
C HIS A 63 -13.66 -12.49 4.70
N ASP A 64 -12.49 -13.12 4.82
CA ASP A 64 -11.54 -13.23 3.73
C ASP A 64 -12.07 -14.13 2.61
N ASN A 65 -12.19 -13.57 1.41
CA ASN A 65 -12.64 -14.28 0.22
C ASN A 65 -11.67 -15.37 -0.24
N ALA A 66 -10.37 -15.25 0.09
CA ALA A 66 -9.39 -16.31 -0.19
C ALA A 66 -9.80 -17.65 0.42
N LEU A 67 -10.53 -17.65 1.55
CA LEU A 67 -10.97 -18.87 2.22
C LEU A 67 -12.14 -19.58 1.51
N LYS A 68 -12.81 -18.90 0.57
CA LYS A 68 -13.94 -19.43 -0.21
C LYS A 68 -13.51 -20.01 -1.55
N ALA A 69 -12.34 -19.61 -2.04
CA ALA A 69 -11.84 -19.93 -3.37
C ALA A 69 -11.59 -21.43 -3.59
N ASP A 70 -11.77 -21.87 -4.84
CA ASP A 70 -11.34 -23.21 -5.25
C ASP A 70 -9.81 -23.25 -5.32
N LYS A 71 -9.21 -24.21 -4.61
CA LYS A 71 -7.76 -24.35 -4.49
C LYS A 71 -7.07 -24.74 -5.81
N ASN A 72 -7.82 -25.24 -6.79
CA ASN A 72 -7.31 -25.59 -8.11
C ASN A 72 -7.32 -24.39 -9.08
N LEU A 73 -7.88 -23.25 -8.66
CA LEU A 73 -7.93 -22.01 -9.44
C LEU A 73 -8.55 -22.16 -10.86
N PRO A 74 -9.66 -22.92 -11.05
CA PRO A 74 -10.21 -23.20 -12.38
C PRO A 74 -10.79 -21.97 -13.10
N ASN A 75 -11.22 -20.93 -12.37
CA ASN A 75 -11.78 -19.71 -12.96
C ASN A 75 -10.67 -18.72 -13.36
N LEU A 76 -9.57 -18.70 -12.61
CA LEU A 76 -8.38 -17.90 -12.88
C LEU A 76 -7.51 -18.54 -13.96
N PHE A 77 -7.39 -19.87 -13.97
CA PHE A 77 -6.60 -20.66 -14.92
C PHE A 77 -7.45 -21.70 -15.66
N PRO A 78 -8.41 -21.25 -16.50
CA PRO A 78 -9.29 -22.16 -17.20
C PRO A 78 -8.54 -22.94 -18.29
N LYS A 79 -8.82 -24.25 -18.40
CA LYS A 79 -8.07 -25.19 -19.27
C LYS A 79 -8.21 -24.92 -20.77
N ASP A 80 -9.24 -24.21 -21.17
CA ASP A 80 -9.55 -23.85 -22.56
C ASP A 80 -8.90 -22.54 -23.00
N LYS A 81 -8.25 -21.80 -22.09
CA LYS A 81 -7.48 -20.59 -22.42
C LYS A 81 -5.98 -20.84 -22.34
N ASN A 82 -5.22 -20.17 -23.21
CA ASN A 82 -3.77 -20.14 -23.13
C ASN A 82 -3.35 -19.11 -22.08
N VAL A 83 -3.12 -19.56 -20.84
CA VAL A 83 -2.64 -18.71 -19.74
C VAL A 83 -1.16 -19.01 -19.48
N GLU A 84 -0.33 -17.98 -19.53
CA GLU A 84 1.08 -18.07 -19.17
C GLU A 84 1.26 -17.67 -17.71
N VAL A 85 1.81 -18.58 -16.91
CA VAL A 85 2.07 -18.35 -15.48
C VAL A 85 3.57 -18.52 -15.22
N THR A 86 4.22 -17.44 -14.80
CA THR A 86 5.66 -17.43 -14.50
C THR A 86 5.89 -17.16 -13.02
N THR A 87 6.64 -18.03 -12.37
CA THR A 87 7.07 -17.81 -10.99
C THR A 87 8.20 -16.78 -10.97
N ILE A 88 8.03 -15.65 -10.27
CA ILE A 88 9.05 -14.58 -10.21
C ILE A 88 10.19 -14.99 -9.27
N SER A 89 9.86 -15.47 -8.08
CA SER A 89 10.79 -16.12 -7.15
C SER A 89 10.14 -17.34 -6.52
N PRO A 90 10.90 -18.29 -5.92
CA PRO A 90 10.35 -19.53 -5.41
C PRO A 90 9.18 -19.34 -4.43
N LYS A 91 9.25 -18.34 -3.54
CA LYS A 91 8.25 -18.10 -2.47
C LYS A 91 7.37 -16.87 -2.69
N LEU A 92 7.85 -15.88 -3.45
CA LEU A 92 7.18 -14.60 -3.64
C LEU A 92 7.01 -14.28 -5.13
N GLY A 93 5.83 -13.84 -5.52
CA GLY A 93 5.58 -13.30 -6.86
C GLY A 93 5.16 -14.35 -7.89
N THR A 94 4.13 -14.01 -8.65
CA THR A 94 3.70 -14.75 -9.85
C THR A 94 3.32 -13.74 -10.93
N GLU A 95 3.91 -13.84 -12.13
CA GLU A 95 3.50 -13.08 -13.31
C GLU A 95 2.49 -13.91 -14.13
N ILE A 96 1.44 -13.25 -14.62
CA ILE A 96 0.29 -13.88 -15.30
C ILE A 96 0.01 -13.10 -16.60
N LYS A 97 -0.10 -13.84 -17.71
CA LYS A 97 -0.55 -13.32 -19.02
C LYS A 97 -1.67 -14.19 -19.60
N GLY A 98 -2.52 -13.61 -20.43
CA GLY A 98 -3.65 -14.32 -21.05
C GLY A 98 -4.93 -14.35 -20.21
N VAL A 99 -4.95 -13.67 -19.06
CA VAL A 99 -6.16 -13.47 -18.23
C VAL A 99 -6.43 -11.97 -18.12
N GLN A 100 -7.64 -11.53 -18.48
CA GLN A 100 -8.12 -10.19 -18.19
C GLN A 100 -8.84 -10.19 -16.85
N LEU A 101 -8.37 -9.37 -15.90
CA LEU A 101 -9.03 -9.21 -14.60
C LEU A 101 -10.48 -8.76 -14.76
N SER A 102 -10.77 -7.94 -15.77
CA SER A 102 -12.09 -7.42 -16.05
C SER A 102 -13.12 -8.47 -16.51
N ASP A 103 -12.65 -9.64 -16.97
CA ASP A 103 -13.49 -10.76 -17.41
C ASP A 103 -13.80 -11.74 -16.26
N LEU A 104 -13.15 -11.58 -15.09
CA LEU A 104 -13.33 -12.51 -13.98
C LEU A 104 -14.70 -12.34 -13.30
N ASN A 105 -15.39 -13.47 -13.14
CA ASN A 105 -16.53 -13.58 -12.25
C ASN A 105 -16.07 -13.57 -10.77
N ASP A 106 -17.02 -13.61 -9.84
CA ASP A 106 -16.72 -13.53 -8.41
C ASP A 106 -15.88 -14.72 -7.90
N ALA A 107 -16.07 -15.92 -8.44
CA ALA A 107 -15.23 -17.08 -8.11
C ALA A 107 -13.78 -16.88 -8.57
N GLY A 108 -13.57 -16.32 -9.77
CA GLY A 108 -12.24 -15.95 -10.27
C GLY A 108 -11.57 -14.87 -9.41
N LYS A 109 -12.33 -13.91 -8.89
CA LYS A 109 -11.81 -12.90 -7.94
C LYS A 109 -11.44 -13.52 -6.60
N ASP A 110 -12.22 -14.47 -6.09
CA ASP A 110 -11.86 -15.23 -4.88
C ASP A 110 -10.56 -16.00 -5.09
N GLU A 111 -10.37 -16.62 -6.26
CA GLU A 111 -9.14 -17.30 -6.66
C GLU A 111 -7.94 -16.35 -6.79
N VAL A 112 -8.14 -15.12 -7.24
CA VAL A 112 -7.12 -14.05 -7.19
C VAL A 112 -6.74 -13.74 -5.75
N ALA A 113 -7.70 -13.61 -4.83
CA ALA A 113 -7.42 -13.38 -3.41
C ALA A 113 -6.62 -14.54 -2.79
N LEU A 114 -7.00 -15.78 -3.10
CA LEU A 114 -6.29 -16.98 -2.64
C LEU A 114 -4.85 -16.98 -3.17
N LEU A 115 -4.65 -16.80 -4.47
CA LEU A 115 -3.31 -16.82 -5.05
C LEU A 115 -2.45 -15.66 -4.51
N ALA A 116 -3.02 -14.47 -4.30
CA ALA A 116 -2.34 -13.35 -3.68
C ALA A 116 -1.91 -13.66 -2.24
N SER A 117 -2.75 -14.32 -1.44
CA SER A 117 -2.40 -14.73 -0.07
C SER A 117 -1.26 -15.76 -0.03
N GLN A 118 -1.16 -16.61 -1.06
CA GLN A 118 -0.14 -17.66 -1.16
C GLN A 118 1.19 -17.15 -1.74
N ARG A 119 1.11 -16.20 -2.69
CA ARG A 119 2.25 -15.73 -3.49
C ARG A 119 2.70 -14.33 -3.11
N GLY A 120 1.98 -13.62 -2.25
CA GLY A 120 2.21 -12.25 -1.82
C GLY A 120 1.93 -11.20 -2.90
N VAL A 121 2.44 -11.42 -4.12
CA VAL A 121 2.36 -10.47 -5.24
C VAL A 121 1.99 -11.20 -6.53
N LEU A 122 1.04 -10.66 -7.28
CA LEU A 122 0.63 -11.10 -8.60
C LEU A 122 0.85 -9.95 -9.59
N VAL A 123 1.46 -10.23 -10.72
CA VAL A 123 1.74 -9.26 -11.78
C VAL A 123 0.96 -9.67 -13.02
N PHE A 124 -0.16 -9.02 -13.29
CA PHE A 124 -0.94 -9.21 -14.49
C PHE A 124 -0.45 -8.25 -15.58
N ARG A 125 -0.10 -8.77 -16.75
CA ARG A 125 0.32 -7.96 -17.91
C ARG A 125 -0.83 -7.76 -18.89
N ASP A 126 -0.70 -6.75 -19.74
CA ASP A 126 -1.61 -6.47 -20.86
C ASP A 126 -3.08 -6.33 -20.45
N GLN A 127 -3.34 -5.65 -19.32
CA GLN A 127 -4.67 -5.49 -18.73
C GLN A 127 -5.43 -4.29 -19.28
N ASP A 128 -6.75 -4.44 -19.43
CA ASP A 128 -7.68 -3.36 -19.79
C ASP A 128 -8.37 -2.70 -18.57
N LEU A 129 -7.96 -3.06 -17.35
CA LEU A 129 -8.65 -2.70 -16.10
C LEU A 129 -8.85 -1.19 -15.93
N ILE A 130 -7.83 -0.39 -16.26
CA ILE A 130 -7.90 1.08 -16.19
C ILE A 130 -8.87 1.65 -17.21
N ALA A 131 -8.86 1.11 -18.44
CA ALA A 131 -9.72 1.56 -19.53
C ALA A 131 -11.22 1.32 -19.25
N LYS A 132 -11.56 0.41 -18.31
CA LYS A 132 -12.95 0.24 -17.83
C LYS A 132 -13.46 1.42 -16.98
N GLY A 133 -12.57 2.30 -16.52
CA GLY A 133 -12.89 3.51 -15.78
C GLY A 133 -13.03 3.33 -14.26
N PRO A 134 -13.02 4.44 -13.49
CA PRO A 134 -13.01 4.44 -12.03
C PRO A 134 -14.18 3.69 -11.37
N ASP A 135 -15.38 3.78 -11.94
CA ASP A 135 -16.58 3.06 -11.49
C ASP A 135 -16.39 1.54 -11.50
N PHE A 136 -15.79 1.02 -12.57
CA PHE A 136 -15.51 -0.40 -12.69
C PHE A 136 -14.48 -0.83 -11.65
N LEU A 137 -13.38 -0.09 -11.52
CA LEU A 137 -12.31 -0.39 -10.56
C LEU A 137 -12.84 -0.40 -9.11
N THR A 138 -13.65 0.61 -8.75
CA THR A 138 -14.34 0.72 -7.45
C THR A 138 -15.17 -0.53 -7.15
N LYS A 139 -16.02 -0.95 -8.10
CA LYS A 139 -16.88 -2.14 -7.95
C LYS A 139 -16.06 -3.43 -7.89
N TYR A 140 -15.00 -3.51 -8.69
CA TYR A 140 -14.13 -4.67 -8.74
C TYR A 140 -13.42 -4.90 -7.40
N VAL A 141 -12.79 -3.86 -6.85
CA VAL A 141 -12.04 -3.96 -5.59
C VAL A 141 -12.95 -4.14 -4.39
N ARG A 142 -14.19 -3.62 -4.43
CA ARG A 142 -15.20 -3.82 -3.38
C ARG A 142 -15.53 -5.30 -3.13
N HIS A 143 -15.30 -6.16 -4.12
CA HIS A 143 -15.43 -7.61 -3.96
C HIS A 143 -14.60 -8.14 -2.79
N TYR A 144 -13.39 -7.61 -2.60
CA TYR A 144 -12.41 -8.07 -1.62
C TYR A 144 -12.64 -7.51 -0.21
N GLY A 145 -13.58 -6.58 -0.03
CA GLY A 145 -13.87 -5.94 1.25
C GLY A 145 -14.24 -4.46 1.12
N ASP A 146 -14.45 -3.82 2.26
CA ASP A 146 -14.77 -2.39 2.32
C ASP A 146 -13.60 -1.54 1.79
N LEU A 147 -13.91 -0.61 0.90
CA LEU A 147 -12.88 0.18 0.24
C LEU A 147 -12.17 1.15 1.20
N HIS A 148 -10.86 1.31 0.99
CA HIS A 148 -10.04 2.25 1.75
C HIS A 148 -9.92 3.60 1.04
N ILE A 149 -10.30 4.68 1.74
CA ILE A 149 -10.11 6.08 1.34
C ILE A 149 -8.81 6.57 1.95
N HIS A 150 -7.85 7.03 1.13
CA HIS A 150 -6.56 7.50 1.60
C HIS A 150 -6.70 8.83 2.38
N PRO A 151 -6.12 8.95 3.58
CA PRO A 151 -6.36 10.10 4.43
C PRO A 151 -5.66 11.37 3.96
N THR A 152 -4.56 11.27 3.19
CA THR A 152 -3.72 12.42 2.87
C THR A 152 -3.47 12.66 1.38
N SER A 153 -4.27 12.04 0.49
CA SER A 153 -4.06 12.14 -0.96
C SER A 153 -5.33 12.54 -1.69
N GLY A 154 -5.14 13.16 -2.85
CA GLY A 154 -6.21 13.38 -3.83
C GLY A 154 -6.72 12.08 -4.44
N ALA A 155 -7.92 12.15 -4.99
CA ALA A 155 -8.61 11.03 -5.61
C ALA A 155 -9.31 11.47 -6.91
N PRO A 156 -9.61 10.53 -7.82
CA PRO A 156 -10.45 10.82 -8.97
C PRO A 156 -11.81 11.39 -8.53
N GLN A 157 -12.37 12.27 -9.35
CA GLN A 157 -13.64 12.91 -9.02
C GLN A 157 -14.76 11.87 -8.85
N GLY A 158 -15.42 11.88 -7.69
CA GLY A 158 -16.51 10.95 -7.38
C GLY A 158 -16.05 9.59 -6.84
N HIS A 159 -14.73 9.32 -6.80
CA HIS A 159 -14.16 8.04 -6.37
C HIS A 159 -13.10 8.22 -5.28
N PRO A 160 -13.50 8.64 -4.06
CA PRO A 160 -12.56 8.93 -2.98
C PRO A 160 -11.76 7.71 -2.50
N ASP A 161 -12.23 6.51 -2.81
CA ASP A 161 -11.61 5.22 -2.54
C ASP A 161 -10.47 4.84 -3.50
N ILE A 162 -10.25 5.64 -4.55
CA ILE A 162 -9.11 5.48 -5.46
C ILE A 162 -8.04 6.50 -5.08
N HIS A 163 -6.82 6.00 -4.88
CA HIS A 163 -5.64 6.80 -4.57
C HIS A 163 -4.75 6.92 -5.82
N SER A 164 -4.64 8.14 -6.35
CA SER A 164 -3.79 8.43 -7.50
C SER A 164 -2.39 8.82 -7.03
N VAL A 165 -1.42 7.92 -7.20
CA VAL A 165 -0.02 8.09 -6.82
C VAL A 165 0.73 8.77 -7.97
N LEU A 166 0.75 10.09 -7.95
CA LEU A 166 1.47 10.92 -8.92
C LEU A 166 2.84 11.30 -8.35
N THR A 167 3.90 10.99 -9.08
CA THR A 167 5.31 11.28 -8.72
C THR A 167 6.06 11.83 -9.93
N GLY A 168 7.21 12.50 -9.73
CA GLY A 168 8.02 13.06 -10.82
C GLY A 168 7.70 14.53 -11.18
N ASN A 169 8.26 14.99 -12.31
CA ASN A 169 8.27 16.39 -12.78
C ASN A 169 8.71 17.39 -11.68
N SER A 170 9.72 16.97 -10.92
CA SER A 170 10.52 17.81 -10.02
C SER A 170 11.94 17.90 -10.57
N LYS A 171 12.59 19.06 -10.37
CA LYS A 171 14.03 19.25 -10.64
C LYS A 171 14.89 18.97 -9.40
N GLU A 172 14.27 18.67 -8.26
CA GLU A 172 14.98 18.35 -7.02
C GLU A 172 15.58 16.95 -7.13
N ASP A 173 16.90 16.85 -6.95
CA ASP A 173 17.57 15.56 -6.79
C ASP A 173 17.25 15.03 -5.38
N PRO A 174 16.50 13.92 -5.26
CA PRO A 174 16.13 13.40 -3.96
C PRO A 174 17.31 12.81 -3.17
N PHE A 175 18.48 12.71 -3.79
CA PHE A 175 19.72 12.23 -3.17
C PHE A 175 20.65 13.36 -2.70
N GLU A 176 20.32 14.63 -2.90
CA GLU A 176 21.14 15.77 -2.47
C GLU A 176 21.46 15.73 -0.96
N LYS A 177 20.50 15.27 -0.15
CA LYS A 177 20.60 15.18 1.32
C LYS A 177 20.60 13.74 1.86
N ARG A 178 20.47 12.73 1.01
CA ARG A 178 20.21 11.34 1.43
C ARG A 178 20.89 10.33 0.53
N ASN A 179 21.43 9.28 1.13
CA ASN A 179 22.06 8.18 0.38
C ASN A 179 21.05 7.20 -0.24
N ARG A 180 19.83 7.12 0.32
CA ARG A 180 18.77 6.20 -0.15
C ARG A 180 17.39 6.66 0.28
N LEU A 181 16.37 6.19 -0.45
CA LEU A 181 14.95 6.49 -0.23
C LEU A 181 14.12 5.24 0.05
N VAL A 182 14.77 4.09 0.23
CA VAL A 182 14.10 2.82 0.52
C VAL A 182 13.32 2.94 1.83
N GLY A 183 12.04 2.62 1.77
CA GLY A 183 11.11 2.67 2.89
C GLY A 183 10.07 1.57 2.76
N PHE A 184 10.43 0.35 3.17
CA PHE A 184 9.49 -0.77 3.19
C PHE A 184 8.33 -0.49 4.15
N HIS A 185 7.12 -0.60 3.64
CA HIS A 185 5.88 -0.44 4.39
C HIS A 185 4.78 -1.40 3.95
N SER A 186 3.92 -1.75 4.90
CA SER A 186 2.58 -2.26 4.64
C SER A 186 1.66 -1.03 4.64
N ASP A 187 0.84 -0.91 3.59
CA ASP A 187 -0.03 0.25 3.40
C ASP A 187 -0.90 0.48 4.63
N VAL A 188 -0.90 1.74 5.10
CA VAL A 188 -1.76 2.25 6.18
C VAL A 188 -1.89 1.32 7.38
N SER A 189 -0.80 0.63 7.76
CA SER A 189 -0.81 -0.32 8.88
C SER A 189 -1.18 0.30 10.24
N TYR A 190 -1.30 1.63 10.33
CA TYR A 190 -1.83 2.32 11.50
C TYR A 190 -3.36 2.28 11.61
N GLU A 191 -4.09 1.93 10.54
CA GLU A 191 -5.55 1.82 10.59
C GLU A 191 -5.98 0.66 11.48
N LEU A 192 -7.20 0.74 12.03
CA LEU A 192 -7.75 -0.33 12.88
C LEU A 192 -7.98 -1.61 12.09
N ASN A 193 -8.57 -1.48 10.91
CA ASN A 193 -8.70 -2.49 9.86
C ASN A 193 -7.83 -2.04 8.67
N PRO A 194 -6.53 -2.42 8.62
CA PRO A 194 -5.62 -2.07 7.52
C PRO A 194 -6.06 -2.66 6.18
N THR A 195 -5.43 -2.23 5.09
CA THR A 195 -5.67 -2.80 3.76
C THR A 195 -5.18 -4.25 3.66
N GLY A 196 -5.98 -5.10 3.01
CA GLY A 196 -5.65 -6.49 2.66
C GLY A 196 -5.22 -6.62 1.21
N VAL A 197 -6.17 -6.78 0.29
CA VAL A 197 -5.85 -6.87 -1.14
C VAL A 197 -5.75 -5.47 -1.74
N SER A 198 -4.57 -5.15 -2.26
CA SER A 198 -4.26 -3.87 -2.90
C SER A 198 -3.96 -4.07 -4.38
N PHE A 199 -4.49 -3.16 -5.20
CA PHE A 199 -4.28 -3.09 -6.63
C PHE A 199 -3.44 -1.86 -6.94
N LEU A 200 -2.39 -2.03 -7.75
CA LEU A 200 -1.61 -0.96 -8.35
C LEU A 200 -1.62 -1.14 -9.86
N ALA A 201 -2.25 -0.20 -10.54
CA ALA A 201 -2.36 -0.19 -11.99
C ALA A 201 -1.60 1.00 -12.55
N VAL A 202 -0.64 0.74 -13.43
CA VAL A 202 0.19 1.79 -14.00
C VAL A 202 -0.48 2.41 -15.21
N THR A 203 -0.55 3.73 -15.25
CA THR A 203 -1.14 4.46 -16.39
C THR A 203 -0.10 5.27 -17.14
N SER A 204 0.90 5.81 -16.43
CA SER A 204 1.99 6.57 -17.02
C SER A 204 3.30 6.26 -16.31
N ILE A 205 4.33 5.92 -17.09
CA ILE A 205 5.70 5.67 -16.61
C ILE A 205 6.72 6.47 -17.44
N PRO A 206 7.86 6.84 -16.84
CA PRO A 206 8.99 7.38 -17.55
C PRO A 206 9.43 6.49 -18.71
N LYS A 207 9.65 7.07 -19.89
CA LYS A 207 10.04 6.30 -21.10
C LYS A 207 11.43 5.68 -20.97
N THR A 208 12.29 6.27 -20.14
CA THR A 208 13.63 5.78 -19.84
C THR A 208 13.64 4.54 -18.94
N GLY A 209 12.47 4.14 -18.40
CA GLY A 209 12.36 3.07 -17.40
C GLY A 209 12.60 3.56 -15.98
N GLY A 210 12.66 2.62 -15.03
CA GLY A 210 12.77 2.91 -13.59
C GLY A 210 11.41 3.18 -12.95
N GLY A 211 11.42 3.59 -11.67
CA GLY A 211 10.19 3.80 -10.92
C GLY A 211 9.55 2.48 -10.44
N ASP A 212 10.36 1.43 -10.32
CA ASP A 212 9.92 0.10 -9.97
C ASP A 212 9.37 0.03 -8.54
N THR A 213 8.78 -1.11 -8.20
CA THR A 213 8.34 -1.38 -6.84
C THR A 213 8.98 -2.67 -6.35
N VAL A 214 9.68 -2.57 -5.22
CA VAL A 214 10.28 -3.73 -4.56
C VAL A 214 9.34 -4.20 -3.46
N PHE A 215 9.10 -5.50 -3.41
CA PHE A 215 8.29 -6.17 -2.40
C PHE A 215 9.16 -7.12 -1.58
N ALA A 216 8.90 -7.21 -0.28
CA ALA A 216 9.53 -8.15 0.64
C ALA A 216 8.47 -9.13 1.17
N ASP A 217 8.80 -10.41 1.19
CA ASP A 217 8.00 -11.47 1.79
C ASP A 217 8.18 -11.43 3.32
N ASN A 218 7.18 -10.91 4.04
CA ASN A 218 7.26 -10.81 5.49
C ASN A 218 6.89 -12.13 6.21
N ILE A 219 6.36 -13.13 5.48
CA ILE A 219 6.24 -14.51 5.98
C ILE A 219 7.65 -15.12 6.03
N GLU A 220 8.38 -15.02 4.92
CA GLU A 220 9.73 -15.55 4.85
C GLU A 220 10.70 -14.80 5.77
N ALA A 221 10.54 -13.47 5.92
CA ALA A 221 11.27 -12.70 6.91
C ALA A 221 11.08 -13.27 8.33
N TYR A 222 9.85 -13.64 8.71
CA TYR A 222 9.58 -14.30 10.00
C TYR A 222 10.19 -15.70 10.09
N ASN A 223 10.02 -16.53 9.05
CA ASN A 223 10.51 -17.92 9.03
C ASN A 223 12.03 -18.04 9.17
N ARG A 224 12.77 -17.01 8.75
CA ARG A 224 14.24 -16.96 8.83
C ARG A 224 14.79 -16.55 10.20
N LEU A 225 13.93 -16.02 11.08
CA LEU A 225 14.32 -15.75 12.45
C LEU A 225 14.57 -17.09 13.17
N SER A 226 15.56 -17.10 14.08
CA SER A 226 15.78 -18.28 14.92
C SER A 226 14.52 -18.63 15.73
N PRO A 227 14.30 -19.90 16.10
CA PRO A 227 13.17 -20.28 16.95
C PRO A 227 13.09 -19.48 18.26
N ILE A 228 14.25 -19.10 18.83
CA ILE A 228 14.32 -18.26 20.03
C ILE A 228 13.75 -16.86 19.77
N PHE A 229 14.07 -16.26 18.62
CA PHE A 229 13.50 -14.96 18.25
C PHE A 229 12.02 -15.07 17.93
N GLN A 230 11.59 -16.10 17.21
CA GLN A 230 10.17 -16.34 16.93
C GLN A 230 9.36 -16.42 18.24
N GLU A 231 9.83 -17.18 19.22
CA GLU A 231 9.20 -17.31 20.53
C GLU A 231 9.18 -15.99 21.31
N LYS A 232 10.26 -15.20 21.27
CA LYS A 232 10.34 -13.90 21.96
C LYS A 232 9.44 -12.82 21.35
N LEU A 233 9.19 -12.88 20.05
CA LEU A 233 8.43 -11.85 19.34
C LEU A 233 6.93 -12.12 19.32
N LYS A 234 6.50 -13.36 19.57
CA LYS A 234 5.12 -13.80 19.35
C LYS A 234 4.10 -12.95 20.12
N ASP A 235 4.40 -12.59 21.37
CA ASP A 235 3.50 -11.86 22.25
C ASP A 235 3.77 -10.34 22.29
N LEU A 236 4.67 -9.84 21.43
CA LEU A 236 4.97 -8.42 21.38
C LEU A 236 3.99 -7.68 20.47
N TYR A 237 3.66 -6.45 20.87
CA TYR A 237 2.81 -5.53 20.14
C TYR A 237 3.57 -4.25 19.83
N ALA A 238 3.19 -3.56 18.77
CA ALA A 238 3.80 -2.30 18.37
C ALA A 238 2.74 -1.25 18.08
N VAL A 239 3.08 0.02 18.34
CA VAL A 239 2.28 1.18 17.93
C VAL A 239 2.55 1.46 16.46
N HIS A 240 1.49 1.53 15.66
CA HIS A 240 1.51 1.96 14.28
C HIS A 240 0.81 3.31 14.16
N SER A 241 1.48 4.33 13.63
CA SER A 241 1.03 5.73 13.67
C SER A 241 0.91 6.37 12.29
N GLY A 242 -0.24 7.01 12.04
CA GLY A 242 -0.48 7.84 10.86
C GLY A 242 -0.03 9.30 11.00
N VAL A 243 0.45 9.71 12.20
CA VAL A 243 0.73 11.12 12.53
C VAL A 243 1.81 11.71 11.63
N ASP A 244 2.91 10.99 11.38
CA ASP A 244 3.99 11.52 10.54
C ASP A 244 3.56 11.69 9.08
N GLN A 245 2.71 10.80 8.56
CA GLN A 245 2.14 10.94 7.22
C GLN A 245 1.23 12.17 7.14
N ALA A 246 0.36 12.37 8.14
CA ALA A 246 -0.52 13.52 8.21
C ALA A 246 0.27 14.84 8.35
N ASN A 247 1.26 14.88 9.24
CA ASN A 247 2.16 16.03 9.41
C ASN A 247 2.92 16.35 8.12
N TYR A 248 3.41 15.32 7.42
CA TYR A 248 4.09 15.51 6.15
C TYR A 248 3.15 16.17 5.12
N ALA A 249 1.90 15.71 5.04
CA ALA A 249 0.91 16.31 4.14
C ALA A 249 0.63 17.77 4.51
N VAL A 250 0.48 18.10 5.80
CA VAL A 250 0.30 19.49 6.29
C VAL A 250 1.49 20.37 5.89
N LEU A 251 2.72 19.92 6.17
CA LEU A 251 3.94 20.68 5.89
C LEU A 251 4.16 20.95 4.40
N LYS A 252 3.61 20.11 3.52
CA LYS A 252 3.66 20.31 2.07
C LYS A 252 2.47 21.08 1.50
N GLY A 253 1.57 21.58 2.35
CA GLY A 253 0.34 22.24 1.89
C GLY A 253 -0.63 21.29 1.18
N GLY A 254 -0.49 19.98 1.43
CA GLY A 254 -1.38 18.94 0.93
C GLY A 254 -2.70 18.89 1.71
N VAL A 255 -3.38 17.75 1.62
CA VAL A 255 -4.67 17.53 2.27
C VAL A 255 -4.54 16.53 3.41
N VAL A 256 -5.29 16.75 4.48
CA VAL A 256 -5.57 15.74 5.51
C VAL A 256 -7.08 15.64 5.66
N LYS A 257 -7.65 14.59 5.07
CA LYS A 257 -9.09 14.33 4.97
C LYS A 257 -9.61 13.51 6.15
N ARG A 258 -8.76 12.77 6.84
CA ARG A 258 -9.12 12.03 8.06
C ARG A 258 -8.08 12.33 9.14
N HIS A 259 -8.55 12.52 10.37
CA HIS A 259 -7.68 12.74 11.52
C HIS A 259 -6.76 11.52 11.75
N PRO A 260 -5.47 11.72 12.07
CA PRO A 260 -4.56 10.59 12.25
C PRO A 260 -4.95 9.72 13.46
N VAL A 261 -4.60 8.43 13.35
CA VAL A 261 -4.85 7.42 14.37
C VAL A 261 -3.55 6.69 14.72
N GLU A 262 -3.50 6.07 15.91
CA GLU A 262 -2.41 5.24 16.39
C GLU A 262 -2.91 3.92 16.97
N ASN A 263 -2.96 2.86 16.15
CA ASN A 263 -3.42 1.56 16.64
C ASN A 263 -2.25 0.65 17.06
N ILE A 264 -2.57 -0.28 17.95
CA ILE A 264 -1.63 -1.27 18.48
C ILE A 264 -1.88 -2.60 17.78
N HIS A 265 -0.86 -3.10 17.08
CA HIS A 265 -0.91 -4.35 16.32
C HIS A 265 0.20 -5.29 16.78
N PRO A 266 0.02 -6.62 16.66
CA PRO A 266 1.06 -7.57 17.01
C PRO A 266 2.29 -7.41 16.10
N VAL A 267 3.49 -7.53 16.68
CA VAL A 267 4.77 -7.59 15.94
C VAL A 267 4.82 -8.83 15.04
N VAL A 268 4.19 -9.92 15.48
CA VAL A 268 3.96 -11.13 14.67
C VAL A 268 2.46 -11.38 14.57
N ARG A 269 1.89 -11.05 13.42
CA ARG A 269 0.47 -11.30 13.15
C ARG A 269 0.24 -12.69 12.57
N THR A 270 -1.01 -13.14 12.66
CA THR A 270 -1.53 -14.30 11.92
C THR A 270 -2.52 -13.83 10.86
N THR A 271 -2.42 -14.32 9.63
CA THR A 271 -3.43 -14.10 8.58
C THR A 271 -4.63 -15.02 8.79
N PRO A 272 -5.82 -14.75 8.23
CA PRO A 272 -6.96 -15.67 8.28
C PRO A 272 -6.64 -17.08 7.77
N SER A 273 -5.70 -17.21 6.83
CA SER A 273 -5.17 -18.47 6.29
C SER A 273 -4.15 -19.18 7.20
N GLY A 274 -3.78 -18.57 8.33
CA GLY A 274 -2.90 -19.17 9.35
C GLY A 274 -1.41 -18.88 9.18
N GLN A 275 -1.01 -18.04 8.23
CA GLN A 275 0.40 -17.67 8.04
C GLN A 275 0.86 -16.70 9.14
N LYS A 276 2.04 -16.93 9.71
CA LYS A 276 2.69 -15.99 10.62
C LYS A 276 3.53 -14.99 9.82
N VAL A 277 3.37 -13.70 10.14
CA VAL A 277 3.99 -12.60 9.38
C VAL A 277 4.65 -11.62 10.34
N LEU A 278 5.89 -11.24 10.03
CA LEU A 278 6.55 -10.13 10.72
C LEU A 278 5.88 -8.80 10.30
N TYR A 279 5.18 -8.15 11.23
CA TYR A 279 4.31 -7.00 10.96
C TYR A 279 4.85 -5.71 11.57
N VAL A 280 6.06 -5.35 11.17
CA VAL A 280 6.68 -4.07 11.49
C VAL A 280 7.17 -3.41 10.22
N ASN A 281 7.19 -2.08 10.18
CA ASN A 281 7.67 -1.37 9.02
C ASN A 281 8.18 0.03 9.32
N THR A 282 9.04 0.54 8.44
CA THR A 282 9.69 1.85 8.60
C THR A 282 8.69 3.00 8.49
N GLY A 283 7.63 2.82 7.69
CA GLY A 283 6.63 3.86 7.45
C GLY A 283 5.84 4.24 8.70
N PHE A 284 5.37 3.24 9.46
CA PHE A 284 4.30 3.44 10.44
C PHE A 284 4.59 2.88 11.83
N THR A 285 5.50 1.92 12.00
CA THR A 285 5.83 1.39 13.33
C THR A 285 6.64 2.42 14.13
N ARG A 286 6.30 2.65 15.40
CA ARG A 286 6.94 3.70 16.24
C ARG A 286 7.65 3.16 17.46
N LYS A 287 7.03 2.23 18.18
CA LYS A 287 7.60 1.60 19.38
C LYS A 287 6.96 0.24 19.60
N ILE A 288 7.70 -0.63 20.28
CA ILE A 288 7.20 -1.89 20.82
C ILE A 288 6.63 -1.59 22.21
N VAL A 289 5.40 -2.02 22.44
CA VAL A 289 4.66 -1.82 23.69
C VAL A 289 5.37 -2.58 24.82
N ASP A 290 5.33 -2.02 26.03
CA ASP A 290 5.92 -2.56 27.27
C ASP A 290 7.45 -2.73 27.31
N LEU A 291 8.16 -2.39 26.24
CA LEU A 291 9.62 -2.27 26.25
C LEU A 291 10.06 -0.85 26.62
N LYS A 292 11.24 -0.73 27.25
CA LYS A 292 11.88 0.58 27.42
C LYS A 292 12.26 1.17 26.06
N THR A 293 12.47 2.48 26.02
CA THR A 293 12.80 3.21 24.79
C THR A 293 13.98 2.58 24.05
N GLU A 294 15.10 2.38 24.72
CA GLU A 294 16.32 1.83 24.12
C GLU A 294 16.09 0.38 23.64
N GLU A 295 15.43 -0.44 24.47
CA GLU A 295 15.10 -1.84 24.13
C GLU A 295 14.22 -1.93 22.86
N SER A 296 13.17 -1.11 22.80
CA SER A 296 12.29 -0.98 21.65
C SER A 296 13.04 -0.50 20.41
N GLU A 297 13.88 0.54 20.53
CA GLU A 297 14.65 1.08 19.43
C GLU A 297 15.63 0.04 18.85
N TYR A 298 16.38 -0.67 19.70
CA TYR A 298 17.31 -1.70 19.26
C TYR A 298 16.60 -2.87 18.59
N LEU A 299 15.52 -3.38 19.19
CA LEU A 299 14.78 -4.51 18.65
C LEU A 299 14.09 -4.14 17.33
N LEU A 300 13.42 -2.98 17.27
CA LEU A 300 12.77 -2.52 16.05
C LEU A 300 13.80 -2.28 14.95
N LYS A 301 14.95 -1.68 15.25
CA LYS A 301 16.02 -1.50 14.28
C LYS A 301 16.48 -2.84 13.69
N PHE A 302 16.71 -3.84 14.52
CA PHE A 302 17.09 -5.18 14.07
C PHE A 302 16.06 -5.77 13.10
N LEU A 303 14.77 -5.71 13.45
CA LEU A 303 13.69 -6.26 12.61
C LEU A 303 13.53 -5.50 11.28
N LEU A 304 13.65 -4.17 11.31
CA LEU A 304 13.59 -3.35 10.09
C LEU A 304 14.81 -3.57 9.19
N ASP A 305 16.01 -3.67 9.75
CA ASP A 305 17.22 -3.98 9.00
C ASP A 305 17.14 -5.38 8.36
N HIS A 306 16.57 -6.37 9.08
CA HIS A 306 16.33 -7.71 8.56
C HIS A 306 15.46 -7.67 7.30
N ILE A 307 14.34 -6.94 7.31
CA ILE A 307 13.48 -6.76 6.14
C ILE A 307 14.22 -6.01 5.02
N ASN A 308 14.86 -4.88 5.35
CA ASN A 308 15.52 -4.01 4.36
C ASN A 308 16.64 -4.72 3.61
N ASN A 309 17.44 -5.52 4.31
CA ASN A 309 18.61 -6.21 3.75
C ASN A 309 18.27 -7.60 3.18
N GLY A 310 17.01 -8.03 3.31
CA GLY A 310 16.50 -9.34 2.92
C GLY A 310 16.32 -9.56 1.42
N HIS A 311 17.31 -9.19 0.61
CA HIS A 311 17.23 -9.26 -0.87
C HIS A 311 16.88 -10.66 -1.41
N ASP A 312 17.16 -11.70 -0.64
CA ASP A 312 16.88 -13.11 -0.94
C ASP A 312 15.46 -13.58 -0.58
N PHE A 313 14.63 -12.69 -0.03
CA PHE A 313 13.18 -12.85 0.09
C PHE A 313 12.42 -11.63 -0.46
N GLN A 314 13.05 -10.89 -1.38
CA GLN A 314 12.46 -9.75 -2.08
C GLN A 314 12.30 -10.05 -3.57
N ILE A 315 11.35 -9.37 -4.20
CA ILE A 315 11.24 -9.26 -5.66
C ILE A 315 11.18 -7.79 -6.05
N ARG A 316 11.61 -7.49 -7.28
CA ARG A 316 11.47 -6.18 -7.90
C ARG A 316 10.55 -6.30 -9.10
N VAL A 317 9.42 -5.60 -9.07
CA VAL A 317 8.46 -5.58 -10.17
C VAL A 317 8.75 -4.37 -11.06
N ASN A 318 9.14 -4.66 -12.30
CA ASN A 318 9.30 -3.63 -13.33
C ASN A 318 7.95 -3.29 -13.96
N TRP A 319 7.64 -1.99 -14.03
CA TRP A 319 6.41 -1.50 -14.63
C TRP A 319 6.47 -1.53 -16.16
N GLN A 320 5.39 -1.98 -16.78
CA GLN A 320 5.16 -1.92 -18.22
C GLN A 320 3.74 -1.39 -18.46
N PRO A 321 3.45 -0.76 -19.61
CA PRO A 321 2.09 -0.35 -19.95
C PRO A 321 1.09 -1.53 -19.78
N GLY A 322 -0.10 -1.25 -19.25
CA GLY A 322 -1.11 -2.29 -18.99
C GLY A 322 -0.77 -3.26 -17.84
N THR A 323 0.26 -2.99 -17.04
CA THR A 323 0.55 -3.82 -15.85
C THR A 323 -0.39 -3.49 -14.70
N VAL A 324 -1.00 -4.51 -14.12
CA VAL A 324 -1.70 -4.45 -12.84
C VAL A 324 -1.00 -5.37 -11.85
N VAL A 325 -0.53 -4.81 -10.75
CA VAL A 325 0.03 -5.57 -9.63
C VAL A 325 -1.04 -5.69 -8.55
N ILE A 326 -1.33 -6.92 -8.14
CA ILE A 326 -2.22 -7.22 -7.01
C ILE A 326 -1.36 -7.83 -5.92
N PHE A 327 -1.45 -7.35 -4.70
CA PHE A 327 -0.68 -7.91 -3.59
C PHE A 327 -1.51 -8.00 -2.31
N ASP A 328 -1.17 -8.98 -1.49
CA ASP A 328 -1.71 -9.13 -0.15
C ASP A 328 -0.85 -8.33 0.84
N ASN A 329 -1.32 -7.13 1.16
CA ASN A 329 -0.69 -6.16 2.04
C ASN A 329 -0.56 -6.66 3.50
N ARG A 330 -1.19 -7.79 3.84
CA ARG A 330 -1.06 -8.45 5.14
C ARG A 330 0.22 -9.27 5.24
N VAL A 331 0.78 -9.72 4.12
CA VAL A 331 1.92 -10.65 4.07
C VAL A 331 3.17 -10.03 3.44
N VAL A 332 3.04 -8.92 2.70
CA VAL A 332 4.18 -8.22 2.11
C VAL A 332 4.37 -6.83 2.68
N SER A 333 5.60 -6.34 2.60
CA SER A 333 5.89 -4.90 2.62
C SER A 333 6.48 -4.49 1.28
N HIS A 334 6.38 -3.21 0.93
CA HIS A 334 6.88 -2.71 -0.35
C HIS A 334 7.52 -1.32 -0.24
N SER A 335 8.36 -1.00 -1.20
CA SER A 335 9.02 0.29 -1.34
C SER A 335 8.95 0.75 -2.80
N ALA A 336 8.52 1.99 -3.00
CA ALA A 336 8.73 2.68 -4.28
C ALA A 336 10.23 2.93 -4.48
N ILE A 337 10.70 2.78 -5.72
CA ILE A 337 12.06 3.11 -6.10
C ILE A 337 12.01 4.36 -6.97
N LEU A 338 12.81 5.38 -6.63
CA LEU A 338 13.01 6.57 -7.46
C LEU A 338 14.39 6.51 -8.10
N ASP A 339 14.47 5.82 -9.23
CA ASP A 339 15.72 5.61 -9.96
C ASP A 339 15.59 5.92 -11.47
N PHE A 340 14.56 6.66 -11.84
CA PHE A 340 14.42 7.18 -13.19
C PHE A 340 15.15 8.52 -13.33
N ASP A 341 16.09 8.60 -14.27
CA ASP A 341 16.88 9.81 -14.56
C ASP A 341 16.15 10.71 -15.57
N THR A 342 15.00 11.24 -15.14
CA THR A 342 14.16 12.13 -15.96
C THR A 342 13.22 12.96 -15.10
N THR A 343 12.69 14.02 -15.71
CA THR A 343 11.60 14.84 -15.15
C THR A 343 10.21 14.34 -15.56
N ASP A 344 10.11 13.18 -16.20
CA ASP A 344 8.82 12.59 -16.55
C ASP A 344 7.97 12.33 -15.29
N SER A 345 6.65 12.45 -15.46
CA SER A 345 5.70 12.07 -14.42
C SER A 345 5.46 10.56 -14.46
N ARG A 346 5.22 9.99 -13.29
CA ARG A 346 4.74 8.61 -13.10
C ARG A 346 3.41 8.66 -12.36
N LEU A 347 2.40 8.02 -12.92
CA LEU A 347 1.09 7.87 -12.31
C LEU A 347 0.74 6.40 -12.16
N ILE A 348 0.50 6.00 -10.91
CA ILE A 348 -0.03 4.69 -10.55
C ILE A 348 -1.33 4.88 -9.80
N ILE A 349 -2.34 4.14 -10.22
CA ILE A 349 -3.66 4.12 -9.60
C ILE A 349 -3.68 3.00 -8.58
N ARG A 350 -3.97 3.36 -7.32
CA ARG A 350 -4.14 2.41 -6.23
C ARG A 350 -5.60 2.33 -5.82
N ALA A 351 -6.15 1.14 -5.80
CA ALA A 351 -7.43 0.84 -5.15
C ALA A 351 -7.20 -0.33 -4.18
N ALA A 352 -7.74 -0.24 -2.97
CA ALA A 352 -7.48 -1.24 -1.93
C ALA A 352 -8.72 -1.51 -1.09
N ALA A 353 -8.91 -2.79 -0.74
CA ALA A 353 -9.91 -3.22 0.21
C ALA A 353 -9.29 -3.32 1.61
N ARG A 354 -10.02 -2.86 2.63
CA ARG A 354 -9.72 -3.09 4.04
C ARG A 354 -10.00 -4.54 4.40
N ALA A 355 -9.18 -5.06 5.31
CA ALA A 355 -9.23 -6.44 5.76
C ALA A 355 -9.45 -6.51 7.27
N GLU A 356 -9.22 -7.68 7.85
CA GLU A 356 -9.31 -7.88 9.29
C GLU A 356 -8.31 -7.02 10.06
N ARG A 357 -8.68 -6.63 11.28
CA ARG A 357 -7.72 -6.13 12.25
C ARG A 357 -6.62 -7.20 12.46
N PRO A 358 -5.32 -6.83 12.44
CA PRO A 358 -4.23 -7.76 12.70
C PRO A 358 -4.36 -8.39 14.09
N VAL A 359 -4.29 -9.72 14.14
CA VAL A 359 -4.39 -10.49 15.39
C VAL A 359 -3.18 -11.41 15.56
N HIS A 360 -2.79 -11.65 16.81
CA HIS A 360 -1.78 -12.66 17.11
C HIS A 360 -2.36 -14.08 16.99
N ASP A 361 -3.55 -14.30 17.53
CA ASP A 361 -4.26 -15.58 17.56
C ASP A 361 -5.57 -15.47 16.78
N LEU A 362 -5.90 -16.49 15.98
CA LEU A 362 -7.12 -16.52 15.17
C LEU A 362 -8.39 -16.52 16.01
N LYS A 363 -8.33 -16.93 17.28
CA LYS A 363 -9.48 -16.81 18.20
C LYS A 363 -9.88 -15.34 18.46
N ASP A 364 -8.99 -14.39 18.17
CA ASP A 364 -9.22 -12.96 18.35
C ASP A 364 -9.69 -12.29 17.05
N LEU A 365 -9.76 -13.04 15.95
CA LEU A 365 -10.28 -12.54 14.68
C LEU A 365 -11.70 -12.02 14.85
N ASN A 366 -11.99 -10.87 14.23
CA ASN A 366 -13.28 -10.20 14.29
C ASN A 366 -13.78 -9.83 15.71
N LYS A 367 -12.90 -9.81 16.72
CA LYS A 367 -13.25 -9.20 18.02
C LYS A 367 -13.27 -7.68 17.92
N PRO A 368 -14.36 -7.02 18.36
CA PRO A 368 -14.46 -5.57 18.33
C PRO A 368 -13.32 -4.90 19.10
N ASP A 369 -12.84 -3.78 18.57
CA ASP A 369 -11.89 -2.91 19.23
C ASP A 369 -12.18 -1.45 18.84
N LYS A 370 -11.56 -0.49 19.53
CA LYS A 370 -11.75 0.94 19.26
C LYS A 370 -10.60 1.47 18.44
N ASN A 371 -10.93 2.31 17.47
CA ASN A 371 -9.91 3.03 16.73
C ASN A 371 -9.33 4.12 17.64
N LEU A 372 -8.01 4.11 17.80
CA LEU A 372 -7.31 5.00 18.70
C LEU A 372 -6.98 6.31 17.98
N VAL A 373 -7.92 7.25 18.03
CA VAL A 373 -7.74 8.61 17.48
C VAL A 373 -6.63 9.34 18.24
N PHE A 374 -5.69 9.94 17.50
CA PHE A 374 -4.53 10.59 18.10
C PHE A 374 -4.82 12.05 18.45
N GLU A 375 -4.71 12.41 19.74
CA GLU A 375 -4.97 13.76 20.25
C GLU A 375 -3.69 14.46 20.77
N GLY A 376 -2.51 13.90 20.47
CA GLY A 376 -1.24 14.42 20.96
C GLY A 376 -0.79 15.73 20.29
N PRO A 377 0.00 16.57 20.99
CA PRO A 377 0.49 17.84 20.47
C PRO A 377 1.45 17.71 19.26
N GLU A 378 1.90 16.50 18.96
CA GLU A 378 2.75 16.17 17.82
C GLU A 378 2.03 16.31 16.47
N TYR A 379 0.69 16.30 16.43
CA TYR A 379 -0.05 16.50 15.19
C TYR A 379 -0.21 18.01 14.88
N PHE A 380 0.18 18.40 13.67
CA PHE A 380 0.21 19.80 13.25
C PHE A 380 -1.09 20.29 12.61
N GLY A 381 -1.99 19.40 12.19
CA GLY A 381 -3.19 19.78 11.44
C GLY A 381 -4.28 20.47 12.26
N GLY A 382 -4.12 20.57 13.58
CA GLY A 382 -4.96 21.40 14.46
C GLY A 382 -4.39 22.81 14.73
N ARG A 383 -3.26 23.18 14.11
CA ARG A 383 -2.57 24.47 14.30
C ARG A 383 -2.76 25.44 13.14
#